data_AF-A0A7S4FL84-F1
#
_entry.id   AF-A0A7S4FL84-F1
#
_cell.length_a   1.000
_cell.length_b   1.000
_cell.length_c   1.000
_cell.angle_alpha   90.00
_cell.angle_beta   90.00
_cell.angle_gamma   90.00
#
_symmetry.space_group_name_H-M   'P 1'
#
loop_
_entity.id
_entity.type
_entity.pdbx_description
1 polymer ?
#
loop_
_entity_poly.entity_id
_entity_poly.type
_entity_poly.pdbx_seq_one_letter_code
_entity_poly.pdbx_strand_id
1 'polypeptide(L)'
;VNQVWTSIEHVIMKTLIAAVPALNHMYNVAFPLGNDGFTCFQLLGFDILFDQKFKPWVLEVNQSPSLHIETPIDERIKTAMLKELFAILNVSINDKEKNSQVEQDIVKSRLLGHKSELATPPGVQLKSRLASG
;
A
#
# COMPACT_ATOMS: atom_id res chain seq x y z
N VAL A 1 0.53 3.31 27.83
CA VAL A 1 0.45 2.47 26.60
C VAL A 1 0.24 3.34 25.37
N ASN A 2 -0.83 4.15 25.30
CA ASN A 2 -1.14 4.97 24.11
C ASN A 2 0.00 5.89 23.66
N GLN A 3 0.69 6.56 24.59
CA GLN A 3 1.78 7.49 24.24
C GLN A 3 2.98 6.81 23.55
N VAL A 4 3.27 5.54 23.87
CA VAL A 4 4.35 4.77 23.24
C VAL A 4 3.96 4.37 21.81
N TRP A 5 2.72 3.92 21.61
CA TRP A 5 2.22 3.62 20.27
C TRP A 5 2.19 4.86 19.38
N THR A 6 1.72 5.99 19.89
CA THR A 6 1.75 7.26 19.15
C THR A 6 3.17 7.69 18.79
N SER A 7 4.16 7.46 19.66
CA SER A 7 5.55 7.79 19.34
C SER A 7 6.14 6.87 18.28
N ILE A 8 5.80 5.57 18.30
CA ILE A 8 6.14 4.61 17.22
C ILE A 8 5.54 5.09 15.89
N GLU A 9 4.24 5.36 15.85
CA GLU A 9 3.50 5.81 14.66
C GLU A 9 4.14 7.06 14.06
N HIS A 10 4.51 8.04 14.90
CA HIS A 10 5.18 9.25 14.44
C HIS A 10 6.53 8.98 13.77
N VAL A 11 7.33 8.04 14.28
CA VAL A 11 8.62 7.73 13.66
C VAL A 11 8.43 6.95 12.35
N ILE A 12 7.48 6.02 12.30
CA ILE A 12 7.11 5.31 11.07
C ILE A 12 6.65 6.32 10.00
N MET A 13 5.70 7.21 10.33
CA MET A 13 5.19 8.21 9.39
C MET A 13 6.29 9.14 8.86
N LYS A 14 7.18 9.64 9.74
CA LYS A 14 8.30 10.48 9.30
C LYS A 14 9.26 9.75 8.36
N THR A 15 9.53 8.47 8.64
CA THR A 15 10.37 7.63 7.80
C THR A 15 9.73 7.44 6.42
N LEU A 16 8.43 7.16 6.36
CA LEU A 16 7.69 7.04 5.11
C LEU A 16 7.67 8.35 4.33
N ILE A 17 7.33 9.48 4.97
CA ILE A 17 7.31 10.81 4.35
C ILE A 17 8.67 11.17 3.74
N ALA A 18 9.77 10.84 4.42
CA ALA A 18 11.11 11.05 3.89
C ALA A 18 11.38 10.24 2.61
N ALA A 19 10.77 9.06 2.47
CA ALA A 19 10.90 8.19 1.29
C ALA A 19 9.93 8.54 0.14
N VAL A 20 8.82 9.25 0.42
CA VAL A 20 7.77 9.58 -0.57
C VAL A 20 8.31 10.19 -1.87
N PRO A 21 9.25 11.16 -1.88
CA PRO A 21 9.72 11.75 -3.14
C PRO A 21 10.37 10.73 -4.08
N ALA A 22 11.21 9.85 -3.53
CA ALA A 22 11.88 8.80 -4.29
C ALA A 22 10.87 7.75 -4.79
N LEU A 23 9.95 7.33 -3.91
CA LEU A 23 8.91 6.36 -4.24
C LEU A 23 7.97 6.89 -5.33
N ASN A 24 7.54 8.15 -5.24
CA ASN A 24 6.68 8.78 -6.24
C ASN A 24 7.35 8.81 -7.61
N HIS A 25 8.64 9.14 -7.66
CA HIS A 25 9.37 9.13 -8.92
C HIS A 25 9.40 7.73 -9.54
N MET A 26 9.82 6.72 -8.76
CA MET A 26 9.88 5.33 -9.22
C MET A 26 8.51 4.80 -9.65
N TYR A 27 7.46 5.12 -8.88
CA TYR A 27 6.10 4.71 -9.15
C TYR A 27 5.57 5.29 -10.46
N ASN A 28 5.77 6.58 -10.71
CA ASN A 28 5.31 7.22 -11.95
C ASN A 28 6.06 6.72 -13.20
N VAL A 29 7.32 6.32 -13.04
CA VAL A 29 8.09 5.69 -14.13
C VAL A 29 7.58 4.27 -14.41
N ALA A 30 7.29 3.49 -13.36
CA ALA A 30 6.79 2.13 -13.49
C ALA A 30 5.33 2.04 -13.98
N PHE A 31 4.49 3.02 -13.61
CA PHE A 31 3.05 3.03 -13.89
C PHE A 31 2.61 4.34 -14.59
N PRO A 32 3.03 4.57 -15.86
CA PRO A 32 2.84 5.85 -16.55
C PRO A 32 1.42 6.11 -17.09
N LEU A 33 0.55 5.10 -17.14
CA LEU A 33 -0.79 5.20 -17.72
C LEU A 33 -1.87 5.11 -16.65
N GLY A 34 -2.71 6.16 -16.55
CA GLY A 34 -4.03 6.09 -15.89
C GLY A 34 -4.04 5.41 -14.54
N ASN A 35 -3.08 5.73 -13.67
CA ASN A 35 -2.90 5.08 -12.39
C ASN A 35 -3.48 5.96 -11.26
N ASP A 36 -4.27 5.34 -10.38
CA ASP A 36 -5.03 5.99 -9.30
C ASP A 36 -4.23 6.18 -8.00
N GLY A 37 -2.99 5.69 -7.95
CA GLY A 37 -2.09 5.71 -6.80
C GLY A 37 -2.06 4.40 -6.00
N PHE A 38 -2.83 3.37 -6.38
CA PHE A 38 -3.02 2.15 -5.60
C PHE A 38 -2.66 0.86 -6.34
N THR A 39 -1.83 0.94 -7.38
CA THR A 39 -1.47 -0.21 -8.22
C THR A 39 -0.48 -1.17 -7.52
N CYS A 40 0.24 -0.71 -6.50
CA CYS A 40 1.12 -1.55 -5.71
C CYS A 40 0.95 -1.33 -4.21
N PHE A 41 1.30 -2.34 -3.43
CA PHE A 41 1.43 -2.26 -1.97
C PHE A 41 2.74 -2.92 -1.54
N GLN A 42 3.20 -2.61 -0.33
CA GLN A 42 4.40 -3.21 0.25
C GLN A 42 4.18 -3.45 1.74
N LEU A 43 4.50 -4.66 2.21
CA LEU A 43 4.60 -4.95 3.64
C LEU A 43 6.03 -4.65 4.09
N LEU A 44 6.17 -3.79 5.11
CA LEU A 44 7.45 -3.38 5.68
C LEU A 44 7.59 -3.91 7.11
N GLY A 45 8.78 -4.39 7.46
CA GLY A 45 9.16 -4.69 8.84
C GLY A 45 9.95 -3.53 9.42
N PHE A 46 9.48 -2.93 10.51
CA PHE A 46 10.22 -1.88 11.22
C PHE A 46 10.86 -2.43 12.49
N ASP A 47 12.18 -2.33 12.56
CA ASP A 47 12.93 -2.72 13.74
C ASP A 47 13.15 -1.46 14.61
N ILE A 48 12.48 -1.42 15.76
CA ILE A 48 12.44 -0.25 16.64
C ILE A 48 13.11 -0.57 17.97
N LEU A 49 14.09 0.26 18.33
CA LEU A 49 14.77 0.21 19.63
C LEU A 49 14.30 1.35 20.52
N PHE A 50 14.01 1.04 21.78
CA PHE A 50 13.70 2.03 22.80
C PHE A 50 14.94 2.39 23.62
N ASP A 51 15.15 3.68 23.83
CA ASP A 51 16.16 4.14 24.80
C ASP A 51 15.62 4.15 26.24
N GLN A 52 16.47 4.55 27.19
CA GLN A 52 16.14 4.62 28.63
C GLN A 52 15.01 5.60 28.95
N LYS A 53 14.63 6.48 28.02
CA LYS A 53 13.53 7.44 28.14
C LYS A 53 12.28 7.00 27.35
N PHE A 54 12.23 5.74 26.89
CA PHE A 54 11.16 5.21 26.04
C PHE A 54 10.97 5.98 24.72
N LYS A 55 12.01 6.64 24.21
CA LYS A 55 11.97 7.21 22.87
C LYS A 55 12.26 6.09 21.85
N PRO A 56 11.39 5.90 20.84
CA PRO A 56 11.62 4.93 19.77
C PRO A 56 12.64 5.47 18.76
N TRP A 57 13.56 4.60 18.36
CA TRP A 57 14.55 4.82 17.31
C TRP A 57 14.40 3.71 16.27
N VAL A 58 14.25 4.08 15.00
CA VAL A 58 14.26 3.10 13.89
C VAL A 58 15.70 2.66 13.68
N LEU A 59 15.94 1.35 13.76
CA LEU A 59 17.22 0.75 13.43
C LEU A 59 17.29 0.49 11.92
N GLU A 60 16.28 -0.19 11.39
CA GLU A 60 16.17 -0.51 9.98
C GLU A 60 14.72 -0.67 9.52
N VAL A 61 14.53 -0.63 8.20
CA VAL A 61 13.26 -0.88 7.54
C VAL A 61 13.47 -2.01 6.53
N ASN A 62 12.91 -3.17 6.85
CA ASN A 62 12.99 -4.39 6.07
C ASN A 62 11.91 -4.41 4.98
N GLN A 63 12.35 -4.46 3.72
CA GLN A 63 11.46 -4.59 2.54
C GLN A 63 10.89 -6.01 2.36
N SER A 64 11.42 -6.99 3.11
CA SER A 64 10.97 -8.38 3.06
C SER A 64 11.01 -9.00 4.47
N PRO A 65 10.10 -8.59 5.38
CA PRO A 65 10.05 -9.20 6.70
C PRO A 65 9.73 -10.70 6.60
N SER A 66 10.30 -11.51 7.51
CA SER A 66 10.08 -12.95 7.50
C SER A 66 8.63 -13.31 7.81
N LEU A 67 8.02 -14.12 6.94
CA LEU A 67 6.71 -14.75 7.15
C LEU A 67 6.83 -16.24 7.47
N HIS A 68 8.04 -16.74 7.76
CA HIS A 68 8.26 -18.12 8.16
C HIS A 68 7.57 -18.39 9.51
N ILE A 69 6.86 -19.51 9.63
CA ILE A 69 6.12 -19.90 10.84
C ILE A 69 6.89 -21.01 11.54
N GLU A 70 7.51 -20.69 12.67
CA GLU A 70 8.27 -21.67 13.47
C GLU A 70 7.54 -22.03 14.76
N THR A 71 6.68 -21.13 15.24
CA THR A 71 5.98 -21.29 16.51
C THR A 71 4.47 -21.01 16.37
N PRO A 72 3.64 -21.52 17.30
CA PRO A 72 2.22 -21.17 17.32
C PRO A 72 1.95 -19.67 17.50
N ILE A 73 2.87 -18.93 18.13
CA ILE A 73 2.75 -17.47 18.29
C ILE A 73 3.02 -16.75 16.96
N ASP A 74 4.01 -17.21 16.20
CA ASP A 74 4.27 -16.72 14.83
C ASP A 74 3.05 -16.90 13.95
N GLU A 75 2.46 -18.11 13.95
CA GLU A 75 1.27 -18.41 13.16
C GLU A 75 0.14 -17.45 13.50
N ARG A 76 -0.15 -17.28 14.80
CA ARG A 76 -1.23 -16.41 15.27
C ARG A 76 -1.03 -14.95 14.84
N ILE A 77 0.17 -14.41 15.03
CA ILE A 77 0.47 -13.00 14.73
C ILE A 77 0.52 -12.75 13.23
N LYS A 78 1.31 -13.54 12.48
CA LYS A 78 1.53 -13.35 11.04
C LYS A 78 0.26 -13.61 10.25
N THR A 79 -0.52 -14.62 10.61
CA THR A 79 -1.79 -14.91 9.93
C THR A 79 -2.84 -13.83 10.18
N ALA A 80 -2.96 -13.32 11.42
CA ALA A 80 -3.90 -12.24 11.74
C ALA A 80 -3.53 -10.96 10.97
N MET A 81 -2.24 -10.59 10.99
CA MET A 81 -1.73 -9.44 10.24
C MET A 81 -2.00 -9.56 8.73
N LEU A 82 -1.72 -10.71 8.12
CA LEU A 82 -1.96 -10.92 6.69
C LEU A 82 -3.46 -10.87 6.34
N LYS A 83 -4.33 -11.41 7.19
CA LYS A 83 -5.79 -11.31 7.01
C LYS A 83 -6.25 -9.85 6.99
N GLU A 84 -5.78 -9.04 7.94
CA GLU A 84 -6.09 -7.60 7.98
C GLU A 84 -5.50 -6.85 6.78
N LEU A 85 -4.26 -7.16 6.39
CA LEU A 85 -3.63 -6.59 5.20
C LEU A 85 -4.48 -6.83 3.95
N PHE A 86 -4.88 -8.08 3.68
CA PHE A 86 -5.69 -8.39 2.50
C PHE A 86 -7.10 -7.80 2.58
N ALA A 87 -7.67 -7.67 3.78
CA ALA A 87 -8.94 -6.98 3.96
C ALA A 87 -8.84 -5.48 3.62
N ILE A 88 -7.75 -4.81 4.01
CA ILE A 88 -7.47 -3.40 3.66
C ILE A 88 -7.28 -3.24 2.15
N LEU A 89 -6.52 -4.14 1.52
CA LEU A 89 -6.26 -4.09 0.07
C LEU A 89 -7.53 -4.34 -0.76
N ASN A 90 -8.52 -5.04 -0.21
CA ASN A 90 -9.81 -5.30 -0.85
C ASN A 90 -9.68 -5.90 -2.26
N VAL A 91 -8.71 -6.81 -2.43
CA VAL A 91 -8.46 -7.47 -3.72
C VAL A 91 -9.53 -8.51 -3.99
N SER A 92 -10.17 -8.43 -5.15
CA SER A 92 -11.15 -9.40 -5.64
C SER A 92 -10.55 -10.29 -6.73
N ILE A 93 -11.00 -11.54 -6.78
CA ILE A 93 -10.62 -12.50 -7.83
C ILE A 93 -10.95 -11.95 -9.24
N ASN A 94 -12.01 -11.14 -9.34
CA ASN A 94 -12.48 -10.59 -10.62
C ASN A 94 -11.73 -9.32 -11.06
N ASP A 95 -10.81 -8.79 -10.24
CA ASP A 95 -10.14 -7.53 -10.57
C ASP A 95 -9.27 -7.66 -11.83
N LYS A 96 -8.74 -8.85 -12.11
CA LYS A 96 -8.01 -9.12 -13.35
C LYS A 96 -8.88 -8.94 -14.60
N GLU A 97 -10.10 -9.47 -14.58
CA GLU A 97 -11.04 -9.38 -15.71
C GLU A 97 -11.52 -7.94 -15.88
N LYS A 98 -11.85 -7.27 -14.78
CA LYS A 98 -12.23 -5.84 -14.78
C LYS A 98 -11.13 -4.97 -15.36
N ASN A 99 -9.88 -5.16 -14.91
CA ASN A 99 -8.73 -4.39 -15.40
C ASN A 99 -8.48 -4.66 -16.89
N SER A 100 -8.58 -5.92 -17.34
CA SER A 100 -8.42 -6.26 -18.76
C SER A 100 -9.49 -5.59 -19.64
N GLN A 101 -10.74 -5.53 -19.17
CA GLN A 101 -11.82 -4.87 -19.90
C GLN A 101 -11.59 -3.36 -20.01
N VAL A 102 -11.19 -2.72 -18.91
CA VAL A 102 -10.84 -1.29 -18.88
C VAL A 102 -9.69 -0.98 -19.84
N GLU A 103 -8.65 -1.81 -19.86
CA GLU A 103 -7.53 -1.65 -20.81
C GLU A 103 -7.99 -1.75 -22.26
N GLN A 104 -8.84 -2.73 -22.60
CA GLN A 104 -9.40 -2.88 -23.95
C GLN A 104 -10.23 -1.66 -24.36
N ASP A 105 -11.02 -1.11 -23.45
CA ASP A 105 -11.87 0.06 -23.72
C ASP A 105 -11.02 1.33 -23.93
N ILE A 106 -9.93 1.49 -23.16
CA ILE A 106 -8.95 2.58 -23.34
C ILE A 106 -8.24 2.46 -24.69
N VAL A 107 -7.84 1.24 -25.11
CA VAL A 107 -7.19 1.04 -26.41
C VAL A 107 -8.17 1.37 -27.54
N LYS A 108 -9.42 0.89 -27.45
CA LYS A 108 -10.46 1.20 -28.45
C LYS A 108 -10.75 2.69 -28.54
N SER A 109 -10.85 3.41 -27.42
CA SER A 109 -11.12 4.86 -27.43
C SER A 109 -10.00 5.67 -28.09
N ARG A 110 -8.74 5.29 -27.84
CA ARG A 110 -7.56 5.91 -28.49
C ARG A 110 -7.55 5.68 -30.00
N LEU A 111 -7.89 4.48 -30.45
CA LEU A 111 -7.94 4.13 -31.88
C LEU A 111 -9.07 4.86 -32.62
N LEU A 112 -10.19 5.11 -31.95
CA LEU A 112 -11.40 5.71 -32.54
C LEU A 112 -11.42 7.25 -32.50
N GLY A 113 -10.36 7.90 -32.01
CA GLY A 113 -10.20 9.36 -32.04
C GLY A 113 -11.22 10.15 -31.20
N HIS A 114 -12.04 9.47 -30.39
CA HIS A 114 -12.96 10.13 -29.47
C HIS A 114 -12.19 10.63 -28.24
N LYS A 115 -12.28 11.93 -27.95
CA LYS A 115 -11.93 12.47 -26.62
C LYS A 115 -12.95 11.94 -25.62
N SER A 116 -12.76 10.73 -25.11
CA SER A 116 -13.53 10.26 -23.96
C SER A 116 -12.98 10.91 -22.69
N GLU A 117 -13.86 11.47 -21.85
CA GLU A 117 -13.55 11.70 -20.43
C GLU A 117 -12.86 10.44 -19.88
N LEU A 118 -11.70 10.62 -19.25
CA LEU A 118 -10.88 9.54 -18.73
C LEU A 118 -11.76 8.66 -17.83
N ALA A 119 -12.08 7.44 -18.28
CA ALA A 119 -12.75 6.46 -17.44
C ALA A 119 -11.90 6.29 -16.18
N THR A 120 -12.49 6.60 -15.03
CA THR A 120 -11.82 6.55 -13.74
C THR A 120 -11.31 5.13 -13.50
N PRO A 121 -10.00 4.94 -13.28
CA PRO A 121 -9.42 3.62 -13.02
C PRO A 121 -10.06 2.96 -11.80
N PRO A 122 -10.12 1.62 -11.74
CA PRO A 122 -10.82 0.88 -10.69
C PRO A 122 -10.42 1.21 -9.23
N GLY A 123 -9.20 1.68 -8.94
CA GLY A 123 -8.79 2.10 -7.58
C GLY A 123 -9.36 3.45 -7.15
N VAL A 124 -10.19 4.10 -7.97
CA VAL A 124 -11.03 5.23 -7.55
C VAL A 124 -12.03 4.84 -6.45
N GLN A 125 -12.32 3.53 -6.29
CA GLN A 125 -13.11 3.03 -5.15
C GLN A 125 -12.39 3.11 -3.79
N LEU A 126 -11.05 3.11 -3.75
CA LEU A 126 -10.30 3.32 -2.49
C LEU A 126 -10.33 4.80 -2.06
N LYS A 127 -10.19 5.73 -3.02
CA LYS A 127 -10.24 7.18 -2.77
C LYS A 127 -11.61 7.64 -2.26
N SER A 128 -12.70 7.10 -2.81
CA SER A 128 -14.06 7.50 -2.39
C SER A 128 -14.41 7.09 -0.96
N ARG A 129 -13.77 6.05 -0.41
CA ARG A 129 -14.06 5.53 0.94
C ARG A 129 -13.14 6.09 2.03
N LEU A 130 -11.88 6.41 1.72
CA LEU A 130 -11.00 7.13 2.66
C LEU A 130 -11.47 8.58 2.91
N ALA A 131 -12.20 9.18 1.97
CA ALA A 131 -12.82 10.50 2.13
C ALA A 131 -14.14 10.48 2.93
N SER A 132 -14.69 9.29 3.23
CA SER A 132 -15.96 9.10 3.95
C SER A 132 -15.79 8.54 5.37
N GLY A 133 -14.55 8.44 5.87
CA GLY A 133 -14.20 7.96 7.21
C GLY A 133 -13.69 9.06 8.12
#